data_AF-K9XYZ2-F1
#
_entry.id   AF-K9XYZ2-F1
#
_cell.length_a   1.000
_cell.length_b   1.000
_cell.length_c   1.000
_cell.angle_alpha   90.00
_cell.angle_beta   90.00
_cell.angle_gamma   90.00
#
_symmetry.space_group_name_H-M   'P 1'
#
loop_
_entity.id
_entity.type
_entity.pdbx_description
1 polymer ?
#
loop_
_entity_poly.entity_id
_entity_poly.type
_entity_poly.pdbx_seq_one_letter_code
_entity_poly.pdbx_strand_id
1 'polypeptide(L)' 'MMESLPEDKQNKIVEHLREYIQDLQDEEKWNNSFNKTQDKLIAAAKLAKQQIAEGKAKPIDYNQL' A
#
# COMPACT_ATOMS: atom_id res chain seq x y z
N MET A 1 -34.17 -10.94 2.11
CA MET A 1 -32.96 -11.02 2.96
C MET A 1 -31.99 -11.96 2.25
N MET A 2 -30.68 -11.93 2.50
CA MET A 2 -29.69 -12.71 1.71
C MET A 2 -30.08 -14.20 1.56
N GLU A 3 -30.72 -14.76 2.58
CA GLU A 3 -31.29 -16.12 2.63
C GLU A 3 -32.38 -16.41 1.58
N SER A 4 -32.99 -15.40 0.96
CA SER A 4 -33.98 -15.57 -0.11
C SER A 4 -33.34 -15.82 -1.48
N LEU A 5 -32.01 -15.76 -1.58
CA LEU A 5 -31.27 -16.08 -2.80
C LEU A 5 -30.92 -17.57 -2.82
N PRO A 6 -30.77 -18.17 -4.01
CA PRO A 6 -30.11 -19.47 -4.15
C PRO A 6 -28.73 -19.49 -3.46
N GLU A 7 -28.38 -20.62 -2.85
CA GLU A 7 -27.15 -20.78 -2.05
C GLU A 7 -25.88 -20.43 -2.84
N ASP A 8 -25.83 -20.75 -4.13
CA ASP A 8 -24.72 -20.40 -5.02
C ASP A 8 -24.52 -18.88 -5.13
N LYS A 9 -25.60 -18.10 -5.10
CA LYS A 9 -25.55 -16.64 -5.10
C LYS A 9 -25.16 -16.10 -3.73
N GLN A 10 -25.62 -16.72 -2.65
CA GLN A 10 -25.22 -16.34 -1.29
C GLN A 10 -23.71 -16.52 -1.10
N ASN A 11 -23.17 -17.67 -1.52
CA ASN A 11 -21.74 -17.98 -1.40
C ASN A 11 -20.87 -16.96 -2.16
N LYS A 12 -21.26 -16.61 -3.40
CA LYS A 12 -20.55 -15.57 -4.17
C LYS A 12 -20.54 -14.21 -3.48
N ILE A 13 -21.67 -13.82 -2.87
CA ILE A 13 -21.76 -12.57 -2.12
C ILE A 13 -20.84 -12.60 -0.90
N VAL A 14 -20.81 -13.71 -0.15
CA VAL A 14 -19.92 -13.88 1.00
C VAL A 14 -18.45 -13.82 0.60
N GLU A 15 -18.07 -14.44 -0.52
CA GLU A 15 -16.71 -14.37 -1.07
C GLU A 15 -16.31 -12.93 -1.37
N HIS A 16 -17.13 -12.20 -2.14
CA HIS A 16 -16.83 -10.81 -2.48
C HIS A 16 -16.79 -9.88 -1.26
N LEU A 17 -17.66 -10.10 -0.27
CA LEU A 17 -17.62 -9.32 0.97
C LEU A 17 -16.35 -9.60 1.77
N ARG A 18 -15.87 -10.84 1.78
CA ARG A 18 -14.61 -11.19 2.45
C ARG A 18 -13.42 -10.51 1.77
N GLU A 19 -13.34 -10.58 0.44
CA GLU A 19 -12.31 -9.89 -0.35
C GLU A 19 -12.35 -8.38 -0.09
N TYR A 20 -13.54 -7.78 -0.16
CA TYR A 20 -13.72 -6.35 0.09
C TYR A 20 -13.30 -5.93 1.50
N ILE A 21 -13.63 -6.73 2.52
CA ILE A 21 -13.19 -6.45 3.90
C ILE A 21 -11.66 -6.53 4.01
N GLN A 22 -11.04 -7.51 3.33
CA GLN A 22 -9.58 -7.64 3.35
C GLN A 22 -8.89 -6.44 2.69
N ASP A 23 -9.40 -5.97 1.56
CA ASP A 23 -8.90 -4.77 0.89
C ASP A 23 -8.99 -3.55 1.81
N LEU A 24 -10.14 -3.36 2.49
CA LEU A 24 -10.30 -2.26 3.45
C LEU A 24 -9.31 -2.33 4.62
N GLN A 25 -9.05 -3.54 5.14
CA GLN A 25 -8.09 -3.72 6.22
C GLN A 25 -6.65 -3.41 5.78
N ASP A 26 -6.30 -3.76 4.55
CA ASP A 26 -4.97 -3.49 4.00
C ASP A 26 -4.78 -1.99 3.70
N GLU A 27 -5.81 -1.32 3.18
CA GLU A 27 -5.84 0.14 3.05
C GLU A 27 -5.70 0.85 4.40
N GLU A 28 -6.35 0.35 5.45
CA GLU A 28 -6.21 0.92 6.80
C GLU A 28 -4.77 0.76 7.33
N LYS A 29 -4.15 -0.42 7.15
CA LYS A 29 -2.74 -0.65 7.51
C LYS A 29 -1.81 0.28 6.72
N TRP A 30 -2.06 0.44 5.42
CA TRP A 30 -1.28 1.33 4.57
C TRP A 30 -1.37 2.77 5.06
N ASN A 31 -2.59 3.29 5.24
CA ASN A 31 -2.81 4.65 5.71
C ASN A 31 -2.15 4.91 7.07
N ASN A 32 -2.29 3.97 8.02
CA ASN A 32 -1.66 4.07 9.33
C ASN A 32 -0.13 4.07 9.25
N SER A 33 0.45 3.25 8.38
CA SER A 33 1.90 3.19 8.18
C SER A 33 2.41 4.47 7.52
N PHE A 34 1.75 4.90 6.44
CA PHE A 34 2.11 6.09 5.68
C PHE A 34 2.00 7.36 6.53
N ASN A 35 0.90 7.53 7.27
CA ASN A 35 0.71 8.69 8.15
C ASN A 35 1.84 8.82 9.19
N LYS A 36 2.40 7.70 9.66
CA LYS A 36 3.53 7.69 10.61
C LYS A 36 4.88 7.97 9.96
N THR A 37 5.02 7.72 8.66
CA THR A 37 6.32 7.76 7.95
C THR A 37 6.45 8.85 6.90
N GLN A 38 5.36 9.50 6.49
CA GLN A 38 5.33 10.45 5.38
C GLN A 38 6.36 11.58 5.53
N ASP A 39 6.53 12.15 6.73
CA ASP A 39 7.48 13.23 6.96
C ASP A 39 8.93 12.77 6.78
N LYS A 40 9.23 11.53 7.21
CA LYS A 40 10.55 10.92 7.00
C LYS A 40 10.81 10.66 5.51
N LEU A 41 9.79 10.21 4.78
CA LEU A 41 9.89 10.01 3.33
C LEU A 41 10.14 11.35 2.60
N ILE A 42 9.43 12.42 3.00
CA ILE A 42 9.65 13.77 2.46
C ILE A 42 11.07 14.26 2.77
N ALA A 43 11.54 14.10 4.00
CA ALA A 43 12.89 14.49 4.39
C ALA A 43 13.96 13.71 3.60
N ALA A 44 13.79 12.39 3.45
CA ALA A 44 14.68 11.55 2.67
C ALA A 44 14.70 11.96 1.19
N ALA A 45 13.54 12.25 0.59
CA ALA A 45 13.45 12.71 -0.79
C ALA A 45 14.15 14.07 -1.00
N LYS A 46 13.99 15.01 -0.06
CA LYS A 46 14.70 16.29 -0.08
C LYS A 46 16.22 16.10 0.01
N LEU A 47 16.66 15.25 0.93
CA LEU A 47 18.08 14.92 1.10
C LEU A 47 18.67 14.28 -0.16
N ALA A 48 17.96 13.32 -0.77
CA ALA A 48 18.39 12.70 -2.02
C ALA A 48 18.57 13.73 -3.14
N LYS A 49 17.62 14.66 -3.30
CA LYS A 49 17.73 15.77 -4.27
C LYS A 49 18.95 16.65 -4.00
N GLN A 50 19.23 16.98 -2.74
CA GLN A 50 20.41 17.74 -2.36
C GLN A 50 21.70 16.97 -2.71
N GLN A 51 21.78 15.68 -2.36
CA GLN A 51 22.93 14.84 -2.67
C GLN A 51 23.17 14.68 -4.17
N ILE A 52 22.12 14.64 -4.99
CA ILE A 52 22.24 14.67 -6.45
C ILE A 52 22.85 15.98 -6.91
N ALA A 53 22.34 17.13 -6.42
CA ALA A 53 22.87 18.45 -6.77
C ALA A 53 24.34 18.64 -6.33
N GLU A 54 24.72 18.04 -5.20
CA GLU A 54 26.09 18.03 -4.68
C GLU A 54 27.00 17.00 -5.37
N GLY A 55 26.50 16.23 -6.35
CA GLY A 55 27.27 15.20 -7.06
C GLY A 55 27.63 13.97 -6.21
N LYS A 56 26.97 13.77 -5.07
CA LYS A 56 27.20 12.64 -4.14
C LYS A 56 26.35 11.40 -4.48
N ALA A 57 25.34 11.55 -5.33
CA ALA A 57 24.47 10.46 -5.71
C ALA A 57 25.18 9.46 -6.65
N LYS A 58 24.93 8.17 -6.44
CA LYS A 58 25.37 7.10 -7.33
C LYS A 58 24.15 6.47 -8.01
N PRO A 59 24.25 6.10 -9.30
CA PRO A 59 23.23 5.26 -9.94
C PRO A 59 23.02 3.97 -9.15
N ILE A 60 21.78 3.48 -9.14
CA ILE A 60 21.47 2.19 -8.52
C ILE A 60 22.18 1.08 -9.31
N ASP A 61 22.91 0.22 -8.61
CA ASP A 61 23.54 -0.95 -9.20
C ASP A 61 22.60 -2.16 -9.01
N TYR A 62 21.95 -2.56 -10.10
CA TYR A 62 21.02 -3.69 -10.10
C TYR A 62 21.66 -5.04 -9.80
N ASN A 63 22.98 -5.15 -9.84
CA ASN A 63 23.69 -6.39 -9.49
C ASN A 63 24.00 -6.50 -7.98
N GLN A 64 23.71 -5.45 -7.19
CA GLN A 64 23.94 -5.40 -5.74
C GLN A 64 22.63 -5.26 -4.93
N LEU A 65 21.49 -5.41 -5.60
CA LEU A 65 20.15 -5.46 -5.00
C LEU A 65 19.82 -6.88 -4.51
#